data_AF-A0AAQ3Q6C8-F1
#
_entry.id   AF-A0AAQ3Q6C8-F1
#
_cell.length_a   1.000
_cell.length_b   1.000
_cell.length_c   1.000
_cell.angle_alpha   90.00
_cell.angle_beta   90.00
_cell.angle_gamma   90.00
#
_symmetry.space_group_name_H-M   'P 1'
#
loop_
_entity.id
_entity.type
_entity.pdbx_description
1 polymer ?
#
loop_
_entity_poly.entity_id
_entity_poly.type
_entity_poly.pdbx_seq_one_letter_code
_entity_poly.pdbx_strand_id
1 'polypeptide(L)'
;MTLKNTWKLKRLWISLESLLMNRDAISRVVAAILHLGNIGIADGDEIDSSQPKDEKSLYHLRSAAELLMCDIKALEDSLCKWIIVLYIFVVMALSPAAQGK
;
A
#
# COMPACT_ATOMS: atom_id res chain seq x y z
N MET A 1 49.50 -0.44 19.87
CA MET A 1 48.23 -1.01 20.39
C MET A 1 47.04 -0.27 19.78
N THR A 2 46.93 -0.25 18.44
CA THR A 2 46.09 0.72 17.72
C THR A 2 45.26 0.08 16.62
N LEU A 3 45.79 -0.96 15.95
CA LEU A 3 45.05 -1.68 14.91
C LEU A 3 43.80 -2.37 15.45
N LYS A 4 43.89 -3.15 16.55
CA LYS A 4 42.75 -3.89 17.15
C LYS A 4 41.51 -3.02 17.42
N ASN A 5 41.72 -1.74 17.72
CA ASN A 5 40.64 -0.79 17.98
C ASN A 5 39.99 -0.29 16.69
N THR A 6 40.75 -0.15 15.59
CA THR A 6 40.20 0.29 14.30
C THR A 6 39.21 -0.71 13.70
N TRP A 7 39.47 -2.03 13.75
CA TRP A 7 38.51 -3.02 13.23
C TRP A 7 37.28 -3.15 14.13
N LYS A 8 37.45 -3.05 15.46
CA LYS A 8 36.31 -3.01 16.39
C LYS A 8 35.45 -1.77 16.16
N LEU A 9 36.06 -0.60 15.97
CA LEU A 9 35.36 0.64 15.67
C LEU A 9 34.68 0.61 14.30
N LYS A 10 35.35 0.10 13.25
CA LYS A 10 34.72 -0.11 11.93
C LYS A 10 33.53 -1.08 12.01
N ARG A 11 33.65 -2.17 12.77
CA ARG A 11 32.55 -3.13 12.96
C ARG A 11 31.38 -2.53 13.74
N LEU A 12 31.66 -1.76 14.79
CA LEU A 12 30.64 -1.02 15.54
C LEU A 12 29.98 0.05 14.67
N TRP A 13 30.73 0.76 13.84
CA TRP A 13 30.21 1.76 12.91
C TRP A 13 29.25 1.13 11.90
N ILE A 14 29.66 0.05 11.23
CA ILE A 14 28.79 -0.69 10.28
C ILE A 14 27.53 -1.20 10.99
N SER A 15 27.66 -1.70 12.23
CA SER A 15 26.51 -2.18 13.00
C SER A 15 25.58 -1.04 13.42
N LEU A 16 26.11 0.13 13.74
CA LEU A 16 25.35 1.32 14.09
C LEU A 16 24.65 1.91 12.85
N GLU A 17 25.34 1.98 11.72
CA GLU A 17 24.82 2.45 10.43
C GLU A 17 23.70 1.54 9.91
N SER A 18 23.88 0.22 10.01
CA SER A 18 22.82 -0.76 9.72
C SER A 18 21.61 -0.60 10.65
N LEU A 19 21.82 -0.30 11.94
CA LEU A 19 20.72 -0.03 12.89
C LEU A 19 19.99 1.28 12.57
N LEU A 20 20.73 2.34 12.21
CA LEU A 20 20.18 3.61 11.74
C LEU A 20 19.31 3.41 10.49
N MET A 21 19.83 2.72 9.47
CA MET A 21 19.07 2.40 8.26
C MET A 21 17.80 1.58 8.54
N ASN A 22 17.86 0.62 9.47
CA ASN A 22 16.69 -0.19 9.84
C ASN A 22 15.62 0.66 10.55
N ARG A 23 16.03 1.53 11.47
CA ARG A 23 15.12 2.49 12.14
C ARG A 23 14.46 3.44 11.14
N ASP A 24 15.20 3.92 10.16
CA ASP A 24 14.69 4.83 9.12
C ASP A 24 13.68 4.12 8.21
N ALA A 25 13.94 2.87 7.81
CA ALA A 25 13.01 2.08 7.02
C ALA A 25 11.70 1.80 7.78
N ILE A 26 11.79 1.40 9.05
CA ILE A 26 10.61 1.16 9.89
C ILE A 26 9.82 2.45 10.08
N SER A 27 10.48 3.56 10.37
CA SER A 27 9.84 4.86 10.55
C SER A 27 9.07 5.29 9.30
N ARG A 28 9.65 5.10 8.12
CA ARG A 28 8.99 5.38 6.84
C ARG A 28 7.73 4.55 6.63
N VAL A 29 7.77 3.25 6.91
CA VAL A 29 6.60 2.37 6.78
C VAL A 29 5.50 2.76 7.77
N VAL A 30 5.85 3.05 9.02
CA VAL A 30 4.89 3.51 10.03
C VAL A 30 4.24 4.83 9.62
N ALA A 31 5.03 5.80 9.14
CA ALA A 31 4.50 7.05 8.61
C ALA A 31 3.56 6.80 7.43
N ALA A 32 3.92 5.93 6.49
CA ALA A 32 3.07 5.60 5.35
C ALA A 32 1.72 5.01 5.80
N ILE A 33 1.73 4.05 6.74
CA ILE A 33 0.50 3.45 7.29
C ILE A 33 -0.37 4.52 7.98
N LEU A 34 0.24 5.46 8.70
CA LEU A 34 -0.48 6.55 9.35
C LEU A 34 -1.16 7.47 8.33
N HIS A 35 -0.48 7.80 7.23
CA HIS A 35 -1.09 8.55 6.13
C HIS A 35 -2.24 7.76 5.48
N LEU A 36 -2.05 6.46 5.22
CA LEU A 36 -3.09 5.59 4.65
C LEU A 36 -4.36 5.54 5.51
N GLY A 37 -4.21 5.48 6.84
CA GLY A 37 -5.34 5.49 7.79
C GLY A 37 -6.17 6.77 7.79
N ASN A 38 -5.65 7.85 7.18
CA ASN A 38 -6.30 9.16 7.11
C ASN A 38 -6.92 9.45 5.73
N ILE A 39 -6.89 8.50 4.80
CA ILE A 39 -7.51 8.64 3.47
C ILE A 39 -9.00 8.32 3.59
N GLY A 40 -9.84 9.35 3.47
CA GLY A 40 -11.27 9.16 3.29
C GLY A 40 -11.58 8.71 1.87
N ILE A 41 -12.39 7.66 1.73
CA ILE A 41 -12.89 7.17 0.44
C ILE A 41 -14.37 7.55 0.31
N ALA A 42 -14.76 8.01 -0.87
CA ALA A 42 -16.14 8.31 -1.27
C ALA A 42 -16.52 7.50 -2.51
N ASP A 43 -17.81 7.35 -2.76
CA ASP A 43 -18.31 6.77 -4.01
C ASP A 43 -17.86 7.66 -5.18
N GLY A 44 -17.37 7.03 -6.24
CA GLY A 44 -17.01 7.71 -7.48
C GLY A 44 -18.22 7.86 -8.40
N ASP A 45 -17.99 8.43 -9.59
CA ASP A 45 -19.07 8.71 -10.55
C ASP A 45 -19.72 7.45 -11.16
N GLU A 46 -19.03 6.31 -11.13
CA GLU A 46 -19.54 5.03 -11.60
C GLU A 46 -20.01 4.15 -10.42
N ILE A 47 -21.03 3.32 -10.66
CA ILE A 47 -21.81 2.56 -9.66
C ILE A 47 -20.95 1.66 -8.74
N ASP A 48 -19.76 1.24 -9.19
CA ASP A 48 -18.81 0.42 -8.40
C ASP A 48 -17.43 1.09 -8.26
N SER A 49 -17.35 2.41 -8.46
CA SER A 49 -16.11 3.17 -8.32
C SER A 49 -16.01 3.84 -6.96
N SER A 50 -14.78 3.99 -6.49
CA SER A 50 -14.47 4.73 -5.27
C SER A 50 -13.35 5.73 -5.57
N GLN A 51 -13.35 6.88 -4.92
CA GLN A 51 -12.35 7.92 -5.09
C GLN A 51 -11.98 8.57 -3.76
N PRO A 52 -10.81 9.23 -3.65
CA PRO A 52 -10.47 10.04 -2.49
C PRO A 52 -11.52 11.14 -2.25
N LYS A 53 -12.00 11.24 -1.01
CA LYS A 53 -13.16 12.07 -0.64
C LYS A 53 -12.92 13.59 -0.75
N ASP A 54 -11.72 14.04 -0.43
CA ASP A 54 -11.37 15.45 -0.31
C ASP A 54 -9.88 15.70 -0.59
N GLU A 55 -9.49 16.98 -0.71
CA GLU A 55 -8.08 17.37 -0.91
C GLU A 55 -7.16 16.86 0.19
N LYS A 56 -7.67 16.73 1.42
CA LYS A 56 -6.93 16.16 2.55
C LYS A 56 -6.60 14.68 2.32
N SER A 57 -7.56 13.91 1.81
CA SER A 57 -7.35 12.50 1.44
C SER A 57 -6.33 12.39 0.30
N LEU A 58 -6.37 13.28 -0.70
CA LEU A 58 -5.36 13.34 -1.77
C LEU A 58 -3.96 13.68 -1.25
N TYR A 59 -3.84 14.58 -0.28
CA TYR A 59 -2.57 14.88 0.37
C TYR A 59 -2.00 13.64 1.07
N HIS A 60 -2.82 12.96 1.88
CA HIS A 60 -2.41 11.75 2.57
C HIS A 60 -2.02 10.62 1.58
N LEU A 61 -2.76 10.48 0.48
CA LEU A 61 -2.44 9.52 -0.58
C LEU A 61 -1.09 9.83 -1.24
N ARG A 62 -0.81 11.09 -1.57
CA ARG A 62 0.50 11.53 -2.11
C ARG A 62 1.64 11.22 -1.16
N SER A 63 1.51 11.61 0.12
CA SER A 63 2.54 11.37 1.12
C SER A 63 2.78 9.88 1.35
N ALA A 64 1.73 9.05 1.35
CA ALA A 64 1.88 7.60 1.45
C ALA A 64 2.62 7.01 0.24
N ALA A 65 2.29 7.44 -0.98
CA ALA A 65 2.96 6.99 -2.20
C ALA A 65 4.45 7.36 -2.22
N GLU A 66 4.80 8.57 -1.80
CA GLU A 66 6.20 9.02 -1.68
C GLU A 66 6.97 8.19 -0.65
N LEU A 67 6.39 7.96 0.53
CA LEU A 67 7.03 7.19 1.60
C LEU A 67 7.26 5.73 1.21
N LEU A 68 6.31 5.13 0.48
CA LEU A 68 6.39 3.77 -0.06
C LEU A 68 7.16 3.67 -1.38
N MET A 69 7.54 4.81 -1.97
CA MET A 69 8.20 4.89 -3.28
C MET A 69 7.41 4.15 -4.39
N CYS A 70 6.10 4.35 -4.42
CA CYS A 70 5.23 3.76 -5.44
C CYS A 70 4.51 4.82 -6.27
N ASP A 71 3.96 4.40 -7.41
CA ASP A 71 3.13 5.26 -8.24
C ASP A 71 1.82 5.58 -7.51
N ILE A 72 1.46 6.86 -7.47
CA ILE A 72 0.28 7.32 -6.76
C ILE A 72 -1.00 6.75 -7.36
N LYS A 73 -1.08 6.63 -8.69
CA LYS A 73 -2.29 6.15 -9.36
C LYS A 73 -2.46 4.65 -9.14
N ALA A 74 -1.36 3.90 -9.16
CA ALA A 74 -1.37 2.48 -8.79
C ALA A 74 -1.81 2.28 -7.33
N LEU A 75 -1.37 3.14 -6.40
CA LEU A 75 -1.80 3.10 -5.00
C LEU A 75 -3.28 3.44 -4.84
N GLU A 76 -3.76 4.49 -5.51
CA GLU A 76 -5.18 4.89 -5.55
C GLU A 76 -6.05 3.74 -6.06
N ASP A 77 -5.69 3.18 -7.21
CA ASP A 77 -6.39 2.07 -7.83
C ASP A 77 -6.43 0.84 -6.92
N SER A 78 -5.35 0.55 -6.20
CA SER A 78 -5.29 -0.56 -5.25
C SER A 78 -6.20 -0.37 -4.04
N LEU A 79 -6.46 0.88 -3.62
CA LEU A 79 -7.37 1.20 -2.52
C LEU A 79 -8.83 1.24 -2.98
N CYS A 80 -9.07 1.66 -4.21
CA CYS A 80 -10.42 1.90 -4.74
C CYS A 80 -10.99 0.71 -5.53
N LYS A 81 -10.19 -0.31 -5.86
CA LYS A 81 -10.63 -1.50 -6.60
C LYS A 81 -10.40 -2.76 -5.77
N TRP A 82 -11.48 -3.44 -5.40
CA TRP A 82 -11.41 -4.77 -4.78
C TRP A 82 -11.42 -5.85 -5.86
N ILE A 83 -10.25 -6.37 -6.24
CA ILE A 83 -10.17 -7.52 -7.17
C ILE A 83 -10.46 -8.80 -6.37
N ILE A 84 -11.72 -9.24 -6.38
CA ILE A 84 -12.09 -10.57 -5.87
C ILE A 84 -11.98 -11.57 -7.01
N VAL A 85 -10.93 -12.40 -6.99
CA VAL A 85 -10.81 -13.53 -7.93
C VAL A 85 -11.61 -14.71 -7.37
N LEU A 86 -12.84 -14.89 -7.84
CA LEU A 86 -13.65 -16.07 -7.53
C LEU A 86 -13.35 -17.19 -8.54
N TYR A 87 -12.69 -18.27 -8.09
CA TYR A 87 -12.44 -19.49 -8.88
C TYR A 87 -13.68 -20.41 -8.97
N ILE A 88 -14.89 -19.85 -9.05
CA ILE A 88 -16.14 -20.63 -9.08
C ILE A 88 -17.13 -20.03 -10.11
N PHE A 89 -17.16 -20.67 -11.28
CA PHE A 89 -18.32 -20.95 -12.13
C PHE A 89 -19.26 -19.80 -12.56
N VAL A 90 -18.91 -19.16 -13.68
CA VAL A 90 -19.81 -18.39 -14.57
C VAL A 90 -20.70 -19.31 -15.44
N VAL A 91 -21.17 -20.46 -14.93
CA VAL A 91 -22.21 -21.26 -15.63
C VAL A 91 -23.27 -21.75 -14.65
N MET A 92 -24.07 -20.81 -14.15
CA MET A 92 -25.41 -21.12 -13.64
C MET A 92 -26.41 -20.01 -14.00
N ALA A 93 -26.32 -19.51 -15.24
CA ALA A 93 -27.27 -18.55 -15.79
C ALA A 93 -27.68 -18.87 -17.24
N LEU A 94 -27.63 -20.14 -17.65
CA LEU A 94 -28.26 -20.60 -18.89
C LEU A 94 -28.97 -21.93 -18.66
N SER A 95 -30.09 -21.89 -17.95
CA SER A 95 -31.20 -22.79 -18.25
C SER A 95 -32.47 -21.94 -18.35
N PRO A 96 -32.98 -21.69 -19.57
CA PRO A 96 -34.32 -21.16 -19.72
C PRO A 96 -35.29 -22.28 -19.35
N ALA A 97 -35.85 -22.23 -18.15
CA ALA A 97 -37.04 -23.00 -17.77
C ALA A 97 -38.29 -22.45 -18.50
N ALA A 98 -38.18 -22.29 -19.82
CA ALA A 98 -39.24 -21.92 -20.74
C ALA A 98 -39.20 -22.89 -21.93
N GLN A 99 -39.55 -24.15 -21.68
CA GLN A 99 -40.11 -25.04 -22.71
C GLN A 99 -41.29 -25.77 -22.07
N GLY A 100 -42.41 -25.74 -22.77
CA GLY A 100 -43.74 -25.97 -22.22
C GLY A 100 -44.06 -27.40 -21.83
N LYS A 101 -45.06 -27.50 -20.96
CA LYS A 101 -46.23 -28.32 -21.22
C LYS A 101 -47.46 -27.68 -20.59
#